data_AF-A0A842R448-F1
#
_entry.id   AF-A0A842R448-F1
#
_cell.length_a   1.000
_cell.length_b   1.000
_cell.length_c   1.000
_cell.angle_alpha   90.00
_cell.angle_beta   90.00
_cell.angle_gamma   90.00
#
_symmetry.space_group_name_H-M   'P 1'
#
loop_
_entity.id
_entity.type
_entity.pdbx_description
1 polymer ?
#
loop_
_entity_poly.entity_id
_entity_poly.type
_entity_poly.pdbx_seq_one_letter_code
_entity_poly.pdbx_strand_id
1 'polypeptide(L)'
;MKRRKKESKTLVNVAGELEQDMFSRKANFIEAVLMMSLLQIIMWGVWFPLDIMGKDPLVSYIILGCLALFMFTSPIIHRDTLKGWGMGDPRYIIKSIKEGGNTRVKILIPVITLPVVAGIAFVLFWADLADALDLGTDVIDWQDSIGGKIGIFGIGAAMGFLLIFFVIRLDNFLNALKVALLVIAILGSSLFLLIIAFDPDAFVDFDVGGFFLNFLGYIFWGALQQFLFAGYFGTRFRKGFTPAIESPAEGEEKKLWKKRAIVAIISGSYFGLIHVPAWALLGFTTILGIILSWFFMKDQNRNLFALGIIHGFLGSMVADAMDIEMSVGPSSVPSQLVPYFWIVGIFLALQQIGIMLAWYFMEKRE
;
A
#
# COMPACT_ATOMS: atom_id res chain seq x y z
N MET A 1 -9.44 34.51 22.38
CA MET A 1 -10.23 33.28 22.17
C MET A 1 -9.38 32.06 22.53
N LYS A 2 -9.48 31.53 23.76
CA LYS A 2 -8.72 30.34 24.18
C LYS A 2 -9.28 29.13 23.39
N ARG A 3 -8.50 28.59 22.44
CA ARG A 3 -8.84 27.33 21.75
C ARG A 3 -8.99 26.25 22.83
N ARG A 4 -10.23 25.84 23.15
CA ARG A 4 -10.48 24.60 23.89
C ARG A 4 -9.74 23.50 23.13
N LYS A 5 -8.73 22.89 23.75
CA LYS A 5 -8.11 21.66 23.24
C LYS A 5 -9.25 20.65 23.15
N LYS A 6 -9.78 20.41 21.96
CA LYS A 6 -10.70 19.29 21.72
C LYS A 6 -9.90 18.05 22.12
N GLU A 7 -10.28 17.39 23.21
CA GLU A 7 -9.67 16.13 23.63
C GLU A 7 -9.78 15.14 22.46
N SER A 8 -8.69 14.41 22.15
CA SER A 8 -8.77 13.39 21.10
C SER A 8 -9.76 12.32 21.57
N LYS A 9 -10.78 12.05 20.77
CA LYS A 9 -11.67 10.93 21.04
C LYS A 9 -10.92 9.65 20.66
N THR A 10 -11.16 8.58 21.40
CA THR A 10 -10.73 7.24 21.02
C THR A 10 -11.96 6.49 20.52
N LEU A 11 -11.78 5.71 19.46
CA LEU A 11 -12.80 4.78 18.97
C LEU A 11 -12.23 3.37 18.94
N VAL A 12 -13.08 2.38 19.20
CA VAL A 12 -12.74 0.98 18.98
C VAL A 12 -12.94 0.66 17.50
N ASN A 13 -11.91 0.22 16.79
CA ASN A 13 -12.00 -0.10 15.37
C ASN A 13 -12.71 -1.45 15.13
N VAL A 14 -12.94 -1.83 13.87
CA VAL A 14 -13.59 -3.11 13.53
C VAL A 14 -12.84 -4.35 14.06
N ALA A 15 -11.56 -4.24 14.37
CA ALA A 15 -10.75 -5.31 14.95
C ALA A 15 -10.79 -5.36 16.49
N GLY A 16 -11.52 -4.44 17.14
CA GLY A 16 -11.61 -4.36 18.60
C GLY A 16 -10.49 -3.54 19.25
N GLU A 17 -9.66 -2.84 18.47
CA GLU A 17 -8.52 -2.08 19.00
C GLU A 17 -8.83 -0.59 19.11
N LEU A 18 -8.27 0.07 20.13
CA LEU A 18 -8.45 1.50 20.35
C LEU A 18 -7.58 2.33 19.39
N GLU A 19 -8.21 3.24 18.68
CA GLU A 19 -7.56 4.19 17.78
C GLU A 19 -8.01 5.63 18.06
N GLN A 20 -7.10 6.59 17.87
CA GLN A 20 -7.42 8.01 17.99
C GLN A 20 -8.22 8.48 16.78
N ASP A 21 -9.24 9.30 17.00
CA ASP A 21 -9.98 9.97 15.93
C ASP A 21 -10.66 11.25 16.43
N MET A 22 -10.90 12.20 15.54
CA MET A 22 -11.72 13.38 15.80
C MET A 22 -13.14 13.27 15.24
N PHE A 23 -13.38 12.31 14.35
CA PHE A 23 -14.61 12.18 13.57
C PHE A 23 -15.42 10.94 13.95
N SER A 24 -16.66 10.87 13.45
CA SER A 24 -17.53 9.71 13.62
C SER A 24 -17.15 8.59 12.65
N ARG A 25 -17.66 7.37 12.91
CA ARG A 25 -17.53 6.23 11.99
C ARG A 25 -18.08 6.57 10.60
N LYS A 26 -19.30 7.12 10.56
CA LYS A 26 -19.94 7.59 9.33
C LYS A 26 -19.05 8.55 8.54
N ALA A 27 -18.39 9.50 9.20
CA ALA A 27 -17.49 10.44 8.53
C ALA A 27 -16.26 9.73 7.94
N ASN A 28 -15.62 8.81 8.67
CA ASN A 28 -14.50 8.02 8.13
C ASN A 28 -14.91 7.18 6.92
N PHE A 29 -16.07 6.53 6.98
CA PHE A 29 -16.58 5.73 5.86
C PHE A 29 -16.88 6.60 4.62
N ILE A 30 -17.61 7.70 4.81
CA ILE A 30 -17.94 8.62 3.72
C ILE A 30 -16.67 9.21 3.10
N GLU A 31 -15.69 9.60 3.91
CA GLU A 31 -14.42 10.12 3.40
C GLU A 31 -13.70 9.10 2.52
N ALA A 32 -13.61 7.85 2.94
CA ALA A 32 -12.96 6.80 2.16
C ALA A 32 -13.67 6.56 0.82
N VAL A 33 -14.99 6.44 0.84
CA VAL A 33 -15.81 6.23 -0.37
C VAL A 33 -15.71 7.43 -1.33
N LEU A 34 -15.82 8.66 -0.81
CA LEU A 34 -15.73 9.87 -1.62
C LEU A 34 -14.33 10.05 -2.20
N MET A 35 -13.28 9.79 -1.43
CA MET A 35 -11.90 9.92 -1.92
C MET A 35 -11.61 8.90 -3.01
N MET A 36 -12.02 7.64 -2.83
CA MET A 36 -11.88 6.63 -3.88
C MET A 36 -12.71 6.97 -5.11
N SER A 37 -13.95 7.43 -4.94
CA SER A 37 -14.77 7.89 -6.06
C SER A 37 -14.12 9.04 -6.81
N LEU A 38 -13.55 10.02 -6.08
CA LEU A 38 -12.82 11.15 -6.67
C LEU A 38 -11.59 10.67 -7.44
N LEU A 39 -10.79 9.77 -6.87
CA LEU A 39 -9.63 9.17 -7.56
C LEU A 39 -10.06 8.50 -8.86
N GLN A 40 -11.11 7.69 -8.82
CA GLN A 40 -11.61 7.00 -10.00
C GLN A 40 -12.18 7.97 -11.05
N ILE A 41 -12.92 9.02 -10.65
CA ILE A 41 -13.41 10.06 -11.56
C ILE A 41 -12.25 10.83 -12.21
N ILE A 42 -11.22 11.16 -11.44
CA ILE A 42 -10.02 11.84 -11.96
C ILE A 42 -9.29 10.93 -12.93
N MET A 43 -8.98 9.69 -12.53
CA MET A 43 -8.28 8.73 -13.37
C MET A 43 -9.05 8.49 -14.66
N TRP A 44 -10.30 8.01 -14.56
CA TRP A 44 -11.06 7.58 -15.73
C TRP A 44 -11.68 8.74 -16.49
N GLY A 45 -12.23 9.74 -15.79
CA GLY A 45 -13.01 10.81 -16.39
C GLY A 45 -12.20 12.04 -16.80
N VAL A 46 -11.00 12.22 -16.26
CA VAL A 46 -10.14 13.37 -16.56
C VAL A 46 -8.83 12.94 -17.22
N TRP A 47 -8.04 12.07 -16.58
CA TRP A 47 -6.73 11.69 -17.12
C TRP A 47 -6.84 10.93 -18.43
N PHE A 48 -7.77 9.96 -18.51
CA PHE A 48 -7.94 9.16 -19.72
C PHE A 48 -8.39 9.97 -20.95
N PRO A 49 -9.51 10.71 -20.91
CA PRO A 49 -10.06 11.30 -22.13
C PRO A 49 -9.22 12.46 -22.64
N LEU A 50 -8.41 13.06 -21.76
CA LEU A 50 -7.56 14.20 -22.06
C LEU A 50 -6.10 13.78 -22.35
N ASP A 51 -5.77 12.49 -22.28
CA ASP A 51 -4.42 11.96 -22.56
C ASP A 51 -3.32 12.72 -21.76
N ILE A 52 -3.65 13.07 -20.51
CA ILE A 52 -2.82 13.98 -19.70
C ILE A 52 -1.46 13.34 -19.35
N MET A 53 -1.39 12.01 -19.24
CA MET A 53 -0.15 11.31 -18.96
C MET A 53 0.84 11.29 -20.13
N GLY A 54 0.37 11.43 -21.37
CA GLY A 54 1.23 11.44 -22.56
C GLY A 54 1.66 12.83 -23.02
N LYS A 55 0.93 13.88 -22.61
CA LYS A 55 1.06 15.22 -23.25
C LYS A 55 1.44 16.36 -22.33
N ASP A 56 1.10 16.32 -21.04
CA ASP A 56 1.42 17.40 -20.11
C ASP A 56 1.74 16.87 -18.71
N PRO A 57 3.04 16.63 -18.41
CA PRO A 57 3.46 16.13 -17.10
C PRO A 57 3.11 17.10 -15.97
N LEU A 58 2.98 18.41 -16.24
CA LEU A 58 2.67 19.40 -15.20
C LEU A 58 1.27 19.20 -14.63
N VAL A 59 0.26 18.97 -15.48
CA VAL A 59 -1.12 18.73 -15.03
C VAL A 59 -1.20 17.43 -14.22
N SER A 60 -0.50 16.38 -14.64
CA SER A 60 -0.37 15.13 -13.88
C SER A 60 0.21 15.38 -12.49
N TYR A 61 1.32 16.12 -12.41
CA TYR A 61 1.97 16.43 -11.13
C TYR A 61 1.11 17.29 -10.21
N ILE A 62 0.36 18.26 -10.74
CA ILE A 62 -0.55 19.09 -9.93
C ILE A 62 -1.65 18.22 -9.33
N ILE A 63 -2.28 17.35 -10.13
CA ILE A 63 -3.37 16.49 -9.66
C ILE A 63 -2.85 15.50 -8.62
N LEU A 64 -1.74 14.80 -8.91
CA LEU A 64 -1.09 13.89 -7.98
C LEU A 64 -0.65 14.60 -6.69
N GLY A 65 -0.11 15.82 -6.81
CA GLY A 65 0.30 16.65 -5.69
C GLY A 65 -0.89 17.03 -4.80
N CYS A 66 -2.02 17.44 -5.39
CA CYS A 66 -3.25 17.74 -4.65
C CYS A 66 -3.80 16.51 -3.92
N LEU A 67 -3.80 15.34 -4.57
CA LEU A 67 -4.23 14.08 -3.96
C LEU A 67 -3.30 13.66 -2.81
N ALA A 68 -1.99 13.76 -3.01
CA ALA A 68 -1.00 13.51 -1.97
C ALA A 68 -1.17 14.48 -0.79
N LEU A 69 -1.34 15.78 -1.04
CA LEU A 69 -1.59 16.78 0.00
C LEU A 69 -2.85 16.44 0.81
N PHE A 70 -3.93 16.02 0.14
CA PHE A 70 -5.12 15.56 0.86
C PHE A 70 -4.83 14.35 1.75
N MET A 71 -4.15 13.34 1.19
CA MET A 71 -3.81 12.12 1.93
C MET A 71 -2.91 12.37 3.13
N PHE A 72 -1.98 13.32 3.06
CA PHE A 72 -1.11 13.69 4.17
C PHE A 72 -1.79 14.64 5.18
N THR A 73 -2.79 15.41 4.76
CA THR A 73 -3.56 16.29 5.66
C THR A 73 -4.65 15.55 6.42
N SER A 74 -5.28 14.54 5.81
CA SER A 74 -6.30 13.73 6.46
C SER A 74 -5.85 13.11 7.80
N PRO A 75 -4.69 12.43 7.96
CA PRO A 75 -4.26 11.92 9.25
C PRO A 75 -4.00 13.02 10.28
N ILE A 76 -3.56 14.21 9.87
CA ILE A 76 -3.40 15.36 10.77
C ILE A 76 -4.78 15.83 11.27
N ILE A 77 -5.75 15.91 10.37
CA ILE A 77 -7.14 16.31 10.66
C ILE A 77 -7.83 15.27 11.54
N HIS A 78 -7.63 13.97 11.31
CA HIS A 78 -8.18 12.91 12.15
C HIS A 78 -7.41 12.69 13.46
N ARG A 79 -6.19 13.23 13.56
CA ARG A 79 -5.21 12.89 14.60
C ARG A 79 -4.90 11.39 14.63
N ASP A 80 -4.73 10.81 13.46
CA ASP A 80 -4.27 9.45 13.34
C ASP A 80 -2.85 9.32 13.87
N THR A 81 -2.53 8.13 14.37
CA THR A 81 -1.16 7.78 14.73
C THR A 81 -0.48 7.10 13.55
N LEU A 82 0.84 7.28 13.42
CA LEU A 82 1.66 6.57 12.43
C LEU A 82 1.47 5.05 12.55
N LYS A 83 1.33 4.54 13.78
CA LYS A 83 1.04 3.13 14.05
C LYS A 83 -0.28 2.64 13.45
N GLY A 84 -1.34 3.45 13.54
CA GLY A 84 -2.64 3.14 12.94
C GLY A 84 -2.55 2.89 11.43
N TRP A 85 -1.66 3.64 10.77
CA TRP A 85 -1.37 3.54 9.34
C TRP A 85 -0.31 2.49 8.98
N GLY A 86 0.22 1.76 9.96
CA GLY A 86 1.28 0.77 9.77
C GLY A 86 2.67 1.36 9.47
N MET A 87 2.84 2.67 9.68
CA MET A 87 4.10 3.41 9.47
C MET A 87 5.04 3.32 10.67
N GLY A 88 6.34 3.44 10.40
CA GLY A 88 7.37 3.60 11.42
C GLY A 88 7.13 4.84 12.29
N ASP A 89 7.59 4.80 13.54
CA ASP A 89 7.51 5.92 14.47
C ASP A 89 8.93 6.35 14.89
N PRO A 90 9.45 7.48 14.38
CA PRO A 90 10.75 8.01 14.76
C PRO A 90 10.92 8.19 16.27
N ARG A 91 9.83 8.51 16.98
CA ARG A 91 9.87 8.70 18.43
C ARG A 91 10.12 7.38 19.15
N TYR A 92 9.54 6.28 18.66
CA TYR A 92 9.81 4.95 19.18
C TYR A 92 11.29 4.56 19.02
N ILE A 93 11.89 4.86 17.87
CA ILE A 93 13.31 4.59 17.60
C ILE A 93 14.20 5.40 18.56
N ILE A 94 13.99 6.72 18.63
CA ILE A 94 14.77 7.61 19.49
C ILE A 94 14.62 7.20 20.97
N LYS A 95 13.40 6.91 21.41
CA LYS A 95 13.13 6.44 22.77
C LYS A 95 13.85 5.13 23.06
N SER A 96 13.74 4.15 22.16
CA SER A 96 14.39 2.84 22.30
C SER A 96 15.92 2.92 22.33
N ILE A 97 16.51 3.88 21.61
CA ILE A 97 17.95 4.14 21.65
C ILE A 97 18.37 4.81 22.96
N LYS A 98 17.60 5.78 23.46
CA LYS A 98 17.91 6.53 24.68
C LYS A 98 17.73 5.71 25.96
N GLU A 99 16.67 4.90 26.01
CA GLU A 99 16.24 4.21 27.23
C GLU A 99 16.64 2.72 27.25
N GLY A 100 17.13 2.17 26.13
CA GLY A 100 17.30 0.73 25.95
C GLY A 100 18.65 0.16 26.39
N GLY A 101 18.61 -0.95 27.13
CA GLY A 101 19.71 -1.93 27.22
C GLY A 101 19.81 -2.78 25.95
N ASN A 102 19.50 -4.08 26.01
CA ASN A 102 19.52 -4.96 24.83
C ASN A 102 18.60 -4.50 23.69
N THR A 103 17.51 -3.79 23.98
CA THR A 103 16.62 -3.20 22.97
C THR A 103 17.33 -2.14 22.12
N ARG A 104 18.27 -1.39 22.69
CA ARG A 104 19.05 -0.37 21.96
C ARG A 104 19.89 -1.01 20.87
N VAL A 105 20.58 -2.11 21.17
CA VAL A 105 21.40 -2.83 20.19
C VAL A 105 20.52 -3.36 19.04
N LYS A 106 19.36 -3.96 19.37
CA LYS A 106 18.41 -4.49 18.37
C LYS A 106 17.85 -3.43 17.43
N ILE A 107 17.72 -2.18 17.89
CA ILE A 107 17.25 -1.06 17.07
C ILE A 107 18.41 -0.37 16.32
N LEU A 108 19.58 -0.23 16.96
CA LEU A 108 20.74 0.42 16.34
C LEU A 108 21.28 -0.35 15.13
N ILE A 109 21.30 -1.69 15.20
CA ILE A 109 21.76 -2.52 14.09
C ILE A 109 21.01 -2.16 12.80
N PRO A 110 19.68 -2.30 12.69
CA PRO A 110 18.97 -1.97 11.45
C PRO A 110 19.01 -0.48 11.09
N VAL A 111 19.09 0.43 12.08
CA VAL A 111 19.22 1.87 11.82
C VAL A 111 20.55 2.22 11.13
N ILE A 112 21.62 1.46 11.40
CA ILE A 112 22.93 1.66 10.77
C ILE A 112 23.05 0.83 9.49
N THR A 113 22.67 -0.45 9.55
CA THR A 113 22.90 -1.37 8.43
C THR A 113 22.00 -1.09 7.24
N LEU A 114 20.73 -0.72 7.44
CA LEU A 114 19.81 -0.52 6.32
C LEU A 114 20.22 0.65 5.41
N PRO A 115 20.57 1.86 5.92
CA PRO A 115 21.10 2.93 5.07
C PRO A 115 22.38 2.53 4.33
N VAL A 116 23.30 1.83 4.98
CA VAL A 116 24.56 1.41 4.34
C VAL A 116 24.29 0.41 3.23
N VAL A 117 23.47 -0.61 3.48
CA VAL A 117 23.08 -1.62 2.49
C VAL A 117 22.34 -0.97 1.32
N ALA A 118 21.40 -0.07 1.59
CA ALA A 118 20.68 0.66 0.54
C ALA A 118 21.63 1.56 -0.28
N GLY A 119 22.57 2.25 0.36
CA GLY A 119 23.59 3.04 -0.32
C GLY A 119 24.48 2.20 -1.23
N ILE A 120 24.94 1.03 -0.76
CA ILE A 120 25.71 0.08 -1.58
C ILE A 120 24.87 -0.43 -2.75
N ALA A 121 23.63 -0.85 -2.51
CA ALA A 121 22.73 -1.35 -3.55
C ALA A 121 22.50 -0.29 -4.63
N PHE A 122 22.27 0.97 -4.26
CA PHE A 122 22.13 2.06 -5.23
C PHE A 122 23.37 2.24 -6.09
N VAL A 123 24.57 2.15 -5.52
CA VAL A 123 25.81 2.24 -6.32
C VAL A 123 25.96 1.05 -7.27
N LEU A 124 25.56 -0.15 -6.86
CA LEU A 124 25.68 -1.36 -7.67
C LEU A 124 24.66 -1.42 -8.81
N PHE A 125 23.45 -0.90 -8.59
CA PHE A 125 22.33 -1.01 -9.52
C PHE A 125 21.88 0.35 -10.07
N TRP A 126 22.76 1.36 -10.06
CA TRP A 126 22.39 2.72 -10.44
C TRP A 126 21.96 2.83 -11.90
N ALA A 127 22.72 2.24 -12.83
CA ALA A 127 22.41 2.29 -14.24
C ALA A 127 21.02 1.72 -14.53
N ASP A 128 20.73 0.53 -14.02
CA ASP A 128 19.43 -0.13 -14.19
C ASP A 128 18.29 0.70 -13.56
N LEU A 129 18.53 1.27 -12.37
CA LEU A 129 17.54 2.11 -11.69
C LEU A 129 17.28 3.43 -12.43
N ALA A 130 18.33 4.07 -12.94
CA ALA A 130 18.24 5.34 -13.66
C ALA A 130 17.57 5.17 -15.03
N ASP A 131 17.84 4.05 -15.71
CA ASP A 131 17.16 3.66 -16.95
C ASP A 131 15.67 3.36 -16.68
N ALA A 132 15.37 2.54 -15.66
CA ALA A 132 13.99 2.22 -15.27
C ALA A 132 13.18 3.45 -14.83
N LEU A 133 13.83 4.52 -14.36
CA LEU A 133 13.21 5.79 -13.97
C LEU A 133 13.27 6.86 -15.07
N ASP A 134 13.81 6.55 -16.25
CA ASP A 134 13.98 7.48 -17.37
C ASP A 134 14.69 8.80 -16.98
N LEU A 135 15.76 8.70 -16.18
CA LEU A 135 16.48 9.88 -15.65
C LEU A 135 17.49 10.49 -16.64
N GLY A 136 17.65 9.89 -17.83
CA GLY A 136 18.58 10.32 -18.88
C GLY A 136 20.02 9.85 -18.68
N THR A 137 20.79 9.87 -19.78
CA THR A 137 22.17 9.34 -19.83
C THR A 137 23.14 10.08 -18.90
N ASP A 138 22.98 11.40 -18.77
CA ASP A 138 23.85 12.22 -17.91
C ASP A 138 23.79 11.78 -16.43
N VAL A 139 22.63 11.26 -15.99
CA VAL A 139 22.43 10.76 -14.63
C VAL A 139 23.01 9.36 -14.47
N ILE A 140 22.93 8.51 -15.50
CA ILE A 140 23.56 7.18 -15.52
C ILE A 140 25.08 7.31 -15.35
N ASP A 141 25.70 8.25 -16.07
CA ASP A 141 27.14 8.48 -16.09
C ASP A 141 27.72 8.95 -14.73
N TRP A 142 26.87 9.31 -13.76
CA TRP A 142 27.33 9.61 -12.39
C TRP A 142 28.14 8.46 -11.80
N GLN A 143 27.80 7.21 -12.16
CA GLN A 143 28.49 6.03 -11.66
C GLN A 143 29.96 5.97 -12.09
N ASP A 144 30.39 6.71 -13.12
CA ASP A 144 31.76 6.64 -13.63
C ASP A 144 32.73 7.54 -12.85
N SER A 145 32.20 8.48 -12.07
CA SER A 145 32.99 9.40 -11.25
C SER A 145 32.94 9.05 -9.75
N ILE A 146 34.01 9.34 -9.01
CA ILE A 146 34.03 9.17 -7.54
C ILE A 146 32.94 10.06 -6.90
N GLY A 147 32.79 11.29 -7.37
CA GLY A 147 31.79 12.23 -6.86
C GLY A 147 30.36 11.72 -7.07
N GLY A 148 30.05 11.20 -8.25
CA GLY A 148 28.74 10.63 -8.55
C GLY A 148 28.47 9.36 -7.74
N LYS A 149 29.43 8.44 -7.57
CA LYS A 149 29.28 7.28 -6.66
C LYS A 149 28.96 7.68 -5.22
N ILE A 150 29.61 8.73 -4.69
CA ILE A 150 29.30 9.27 -3.36
C ILE A 150 27.88 9.85 -3.32
N GLY A 151 27.47 10.58 -4.37
CA GLY A 151 26.11 11.12 -4.51
C GLY A 151 25.06 10.01 -4.53
N ILE A 152 25.25 8.99 -5.36
CA ILE A 152 24.38 7.81 -5.50
C ILE A 152 24.28 7.07 -4.16
N PHE A 153 25.41 6.80 -3.50
CA PHE A 153 25.42 6.19 -2.17
C PHE A 153 24.62 7.03 -1.16
N GLY A 154 24.78 8.35 -1.19
CA GLY A 154 24.05 9.28 -0.34
C GLY A 154 22.53 9.20 -0.55
N ILE A 155 22.08 9.11 -1.81
CA ILE A 155 20.66 8.93 -2.16
C ILE A 155 20.14 7.60 -1.60
N GLY A 156 20.84 6.49 -1.85
CA GLY A 156 20.46 5.17 -1.34
C GLY A 156 20.43 5.12 0.19
N ALA A 157 21.42 5.73 0.86
CA ALA A 157 21.45 5.83 2.31
C ALA A 157 20.29 6.67 2.86
N ALA A 158 19.96 7.80 2.22
CA ALA A 158 18.79 8.61 2.58
C ALA A 158 17.48 7.81 2.43
N MET A 159 17.34 7.01 1.37
CA MET A 159 16.20 6.12 1.19
C MET A 159 16.13 5.06 2.29
N GLY A 160 17.25 4.43 2.66
CA GLY A 160 17.31 3.49 3.78
C GLY A 160 16.92 4.13 5.12
N PHE A 161 17.30 5.40 5.34
CA PHE A 161 16.84 6.17 6.50
C PHE A 161 15.32 6.41 6.46
N LEU A 162 14.78 6.79 5.30
CA LEU A 162 13.33 6.99 5.16
C LEU A 162 12.56 5.70 5.45
N LEU A 163 13.04 4.56 4.94
CA LEU A 163 12.44 3.26 5.22
C LEU A 163 12.42 2.94 6.71
N ILE A 164 13.57 3.00 7.39
CA ILE A 164 13.66 2.58 8.79
C ILE A 164 12.85 3.49 9.72
N PHE A 165 12.80 4.79 9.44
CA PHE A 165 12.11 5.76 10.30
C PHE A 165 10.61 5.85 10.04
N PHE A 166 10.16 5.69 8.79
CA PHE A 166 8.78 6.00 8.41
C PHE A 166 8.00 4.84 7.80
N VAL A 167 8.66 3.81 7.28
CA VAL A 167 7.96 2.68 6.62
C VAL A 167 7.96 1.44 7.48
N ILE A 168 9.08 1.14 8.15
CA ILE A 168 9.25 -0.07 8.96
C ILE A 168 8.76 0.17 10.39
N ARG A 169 7.72 -0.56 10.81
CA ARG A 169 7.33 -0.66 12.23
C ARG A 169 8.20 -1.65 12.99
N LEU A 170 9.32 -1.16 13.53
CA LEU A 170 10.26 -1.99 14.29
C LEU A 170 9.67 -2.62 15.55
N ASP A 171 8.59 -2.08 16.10
CA ASP A 171 7.90 -2.63 17.27
C ASP A 171 7.14 -3.92 16.97
N ASN A 172 6.67 -4.12 15.73
CA ASN A 172 5.91 -5.32 15.33
C ASN A 172 6.54 -6.11 14.17
N PHE A 173 7.72 -5.68 13.67
CA PHE A 173 8.29 -6.18 12.42
C PHE A 173 8.36 -7.70 12.33
N LEU A 174 8.83 -8.40 13.37
CA LEU A 174 8.94 -9.85 13.35
C LEU A 174 7.59 -10.57 13.27
N ASN A 175 6.55 -10.02 13.92
CA ASN A 175 5.20 -10.60 13.86
C ASN A 175 4.59 -10.39 12.47
N ALA A 176 4.71 -9.18 11.93
CA ALA A 176 4.24 -8.88 10.59
C ALA A 176 5.00 -9.68 9.51
N LEU A 177 6.32 -9.85 9.67
CA LEU A 177 7.15 -10.64 8.77
C LEU A 177 6.75 -12.13 8.77
N LYS A 178 6.45 -12.72 9.94
CA LYS A 178 5.94 -14.09 10.01
C LYS A 178 4.65 -14.26 9.21
N VAL A 179 3.73 -13.31 9.33
CA VAL A 179 2.49 -13.32 8.55
C VAL A 179 2.77 -13.12 7.07
N ALA A 180 3.69 -12.22 6.71
CA ALA A 180 4.09 -12.02 5.32
C ALA A 180 4.67 -13.30 4.69
N LEU A 181 5.59 -13.97 5.38
CA LEU A 181 6.18 -15.23 4.93
C LEU A 181 5.13 -16.34 4.83
N LEU A 182 4.15 -16.39 5.73
CA LEU A 182 3.04 -17.35 5.63
C LEU A 182 2.17 -17.08 4.39
N VAL A 183 1.85 -15.81 4.13
CA VAL A 183 1.07 -15.43 2.94
C VAL A 183 1.84 -15.75 1.66
N ILE A 184 3.14 -15.44 1.62
CA ILE A 184 4.02 -15.79 0.50
C ILE A 184 4.11 -17.31 0.32
N ALA A 185 4.28 -18.07 1.40
CA ALA A 185 4.34 -19.52 1.31
C ALA A 185 3.06 -20.13 0.71
N ILE A 186 1.88 -19.63 1.10
CA ILE A 186 0.60 -20.15 0.59
C ILE A 186 0.32 -19.64 -0.82
N LEU A 187 0.29 -18.31 -1.00
CA LEU A 187 -0.10 -17.70 -2.27
C LEU A 187 1.00 -17.83 -3.33
N GLY A 188 2.26 -17.68 -2.94
CA GLY A 188 3.41 -17.86 -3.84
C GLY A 188 3.51 -19.30 -4.33
N SER A 189 3.32 -20.30 -3.47
CA SER A 189 3.28 -21.71 -3.92
C SER A 189 2.08 -21.98 -4.82
N SER A 190 0.91 -21.40 -4.51
CA SER A 190 -0.29 -21.56 -5.33
C SER A 190 -0.11 -20.90 -6.71
N LEU A 191 0.51 -19.73 -6.75
CA LEU A 191 0.84 -19.01 -7.98
C LEU A 191 1.89 -19.78 -8.80
N PHE A 192 2.93 -20.31 -8.15
CA PHE A 192 3.94 -21.15 -8.80
C PHE A 192 3.32 -22.39 -9.47
N LEU A 193 2.43 -23.10 -8.75
CA LEU A 193 1.71 -24.24 -9.31
C LEU A 193 0.78 -23.83 -10.45
N LEU A 194 0.14 -22.67 -10.35
CA LEU A 194 -0.71 -22.12 -11.40
C LEU A 194 0.10 -21.83 -12.66
N ILE A 195 1.25 -21.17 -12.53
CA ILE A 195 2.16 -20.86 -13.63
C ILE A 195 2.57 -22.15 -14.34
N ILE A 196 3.09 -23.14 -13.62
CA ILE A 196 3.50 -24.43 -14.21
C ILE A 196 2.34 -25.14 -14.92
N ALA A 197 1.12 -25.02 -14.38
CA ALA A 197 -0.05 -25.66 -14.97
C ALA A 197 -0.48 -25.02 -16.31
N PHE A 198 -0.25 -23.71 -16.48
CA PHE A 198 -0.61 -22.99 -17.70
C PHE A 198 0.55 -22.90 -18.70
N ASP A 199 1.78 -22.80 -18.21
CA ASP A 199 3.00 -22.71 -18.99
C ASP A 199 4.12 -23.53 -18.30
N PRO A 200 4.26 -24.82 -18.67
CA PRO A 200 5.30 -25.68 -18.12
C PRO A 200 6.72 -25.19 -18.38
N ASP A 201 6.91 -24.33 -19.41
CA ASP A 201 8.21 -23.83 -19.84
C ASP A 201 8.53 -22.44 -19.25
N ALA A 202 7.62 -21.84 -18.46
CA ALA A 202 7.76 -20.51 -17.86
C ALA A 202 9.04 -20.29 -17.03
N PHE A 203 9.68 -21.37 -16.58
CA PHE A 203 10.89 -21.32 -15.77
C PHE A 203 12.16 -21.81 -16.48
N VAL A 204 12.09 -22.16 -17.77
CA VAL A 204 13.25 -22.69 -18.53
C VAL A 204 14.36 -21.66 -18.64
N ASP A 205 14.00 -20.41 -18.98
CA ASP A 205 14.92 -19.28 -19.13
C ASP A 205 14.72 -18.22 -18.03
N PHE A 206 14.34 -18.66 -16.83
CA PHE A 206 14.03 -17.74 -15.73
C PHE A 206 15.26 -16.92 -15.30
N ASP A 207 15.21 -15.62 -15.53
CA ASP A 207 16.25 -14.69 -15.07
C ASP A 207 16.10 -14.42 -13.57
N VAL A 208 16.85 -15.17 -12.76
CA VAL A 208 16.91 -15.00 -11.31
C VAL A 208 17.39 -13.60 -10.92
N GLY A 209 18.29 -13.00 -11.71
CA GLY A 209 18.82 -11.67 -11.46
C GLY A 209 17.74 -10.60 -11.65
N GLY A 210 17.09 -10.62 -12.81
CA GLY A 210 15.94 -9.77 -13.13
C GLY A 210 14.81 -9.90 -12.11
N PHE A 211 14.44 -11.13 -11.73
CA PHE A 211 13.43 -11.36 -10.70
C PHE A 211 13.80 -10.72 -9.35
N PHE A 212 15.06 -10.82 -8.93
CA PHE A 212 15.49 -10.23 -7.66
C PHE A 212 15.47 -8.70 -7.71
N LEU A 213 15.85 -8.10 -8.83
CA LEU A 213 15.76 -6.65 -9.04
C LEU A 213 14.30 -6.17 -9.02
N ASN A 214 13.42 -6.87 -9.75
CA ASN A 214 11.97 -6.61 -9.74
C ASN A 214 11.40 -6.76 -8.34
N PHE A 215 11.78 -7.80 -7.61
CA PHE A 215 11.36 -8.03 -6.22
C PHE A 215 11.73 -6.85 -5.32
N LEU A 216 12.97 -6.36 -5.40
CA LEU A 216 13.41 -5.22 -4.61
C LEU A 216 12.65 -3.95 -5.00
N GLY A 217 12.52 -3.65 -6.30
CA GLY A 217 11.76 -2.50 -6.78
C GLY A 217 10.30 -2.53 -6.31
N TYR A 218 9.64 -3.68 -6.44
CA TYR A 218 8.26 -3.87 -6.02
C TYR A 218 8.07 -3.90 -4.50
N ILE A 219 9.10 -4.12 -3.68
CA ILE A 219 8.99 -3.88 -2.22
C ILE A 219 8.70 -2.40 -1.95
N PHE A 220 9.44 -1.50 -2.59
CA PHE A 220 9.25 -0.06 -2.41
C PHE A 220 7.94 0.41 -3.01
N TRP A 221 7.68 0.03 -4.26
CA TRP A 221 6.42 0.36 -4.93
C TRP A 221 5.21 -0.21 -4.19
N GLY A 222 5.31 -1.48 -3.78
CA GLY A 222 4.32 -2.15 -2.97
C GLY A 222 4.09 -1.45 -1.64
N ALA A 223 5.14 -1.04 -0.92
CA ALA A 223 4.98 -0.29 0.33
C ALA A 223 4.24 1.05 0.11
N LEU A 224 4.50 1.76 -0.99
CA LEU A 224 3.81 3.00 -1.34
C LEU A 224 2.34 2.75 -1.70
N GLN A 225 2.04 1.74 -2.52
CA GLN A 225 0.67 1.35 -2.80
C GLN A 225 -0.07 0.91 -1.53
N GLN A 226 0.57 0.13 -0.66
CA GLN A 226 -0.03 -0.30 0.61
C GLN A 226 -0.18 0.86 1.60
N PHE A 227 0.64 1.91 1.52
CA PHE A 227 0.42 3.14 2.28
C PHE A 227 -0.92 3.80 1.88
N LEU A 228 -1.24 3.86 0.59
CA LEU A 228 -2.53 4.33 0.09
C LEU A 228 -3.67 3.39 0.52
N PHE A 229 -3.57 2.10 0.21
CA PHE A 229 -4.69 1.17 0.36
C PHE A 229 -4.88 0.63 1.76
N ALA A 230 -3.82 0.13 2.39
CA ALA A 230 -3.90 -0.40 3.76
C ALA A 230 -3.77 0.72 4.80
N GLY A 231 -2.87 1.67 4.57
CA GLY A 231 -2.60 2.81 5.44
C GLY A 231 -3.76 3.81 5.48
N TYR A 232 -4.08 4.47 4.37
CA TYR A 232 -5.15 5.47 4.31
C TYR A 232 -6.55 4.83 4.25
N PHE A 233 -6.90 4.17 3.14
CA PHE A 233 -8.24 3.62 2.94
C PHE A 233 -8.59 2.56 3.98
N GLY A 234 -7.66 1.64 4.24
CA GLY A 234 -7.82 0.57 5.21
C GLY A 234 -8.05 1.11 6.62
N THR A 235 -7.38 2.20 7.03
CA THR A 235 -7.65 2.86 8.31
C THR A 235 -9.03 3.48 8.34
N ARG A 236 -9.39 4.26 7.32
CA ARG A 236 -10.72 4.90 7.26
C ARG A 236 -11.85 3.88 7.27
N PHE A 237 -11.77 2.80 6.50
CA PHE A 237 -12.77 1.74 6.57
C PHE A 237 -12.76 1.03 7.93
N ARG A 238 -11.61 0.69 8.51
CA ARG A 238 -11.57 0.02 9.82
C ARG A 238 -12.20 0.84 10.94
N LYS A 239 -12.09 2.17 10.87
CA LYS A 239 -12.73 3.13 11.77
C LYS A 239 -14.18 3.43 11.41
N GLY A 240 -14.54 3.26 10.13
CA GLY A 240 -15.84 3.59 9.58
C GLY A 240 -16.95 2.59 9.89
N PHE A 241 -16.60 1.37 10.32
CA PHE A 241 -17.54 0.34 10.73
C PHE A 241 -17.52 0.20 12.25
N THR A 242 -18.64 -0.18 12.87
CA THR A 242 -18.70 -0.49 14.30
C THR A 242 -17.74 -1.63 14.67
N PRO A 243 -17.30 -1.70 15.94
CA PRO A 243 -16.45 -2.78 16.40
C PRO A 243 -17.12 -4.11 16.09
N ALA A 244 -16.29 -5.11 15.81
CA ALA A 244 -16.79 -6.47 15.80
C ALA A 244 -17.20 -6.91 17.22
N ILE A 245 -16.62 -6.33 18.28
CA ILE A 245 -16.81 -6.72 19.69
C ILE A 245 -17.53 -5.60 20.44
N GLU A 246 -18.71 -5.88 20.99
CA GLU A 246 -19.37 -4.99 21.97
C GLU A 246 -19.15 -5.47 23.41
N SER A 247 -18.92 -6.77 23.64
CA SER A 247 -18.49 -7.35 24.92
C SER A 247 -17.93 -8.77 24.71
N PRO A 248 -16.82 -9.18 25.36
CA PRO A 248 -16.19 -10.48 25.13
C PRO A 248 -16.96 -11.63 25.82
N ALA A 249 -18.18 -11.91 25.39
CA ALA A 249 -18.91 -13.12 25.75
C ALA A 249 -18.71 -14.22 24.68
N GLU A 250 -18.41 -15.44 25.12
CA GLU A 250 -18.22 -16.61 24.24
C GLU A 250 -19.43 -16.82 23.33
N GLY A 251 -19.20 -16.81 22.01
CA GLY A 251 -20.24 -16.93 20.98
C GLY A 251 -20.29 -15.76 19.98
N GLU A 252 -19.73 -14.60 20.33
CA GLU A 252 -19.66 -13.43 19.44
C GLU A 252 -18.60 -13.57 18.33
N GLU A 253 -17.64 -14.48 18.48
CA GLU A 253 -16.53 -14.69 17.54
C GLU A 253 -16.99 -14.98 16.08
N LYS A 254 -18.13 -15.68 15.94
CA LYS A 254 -18.76 -16.00 14.64
C LYS A 254 -19.45 -14.80 13.96
N LYS A 255 -19.76 -13.70 14.66
CA LYS A 255 -20.21 -12.44 14.04
C LYS A 255 -19.02 -11.57 13.61
N LEU A 256 -17.86 -11.75 14.25
CA LEU A 256 -16.66 -10.91 14.05
C LEU A 256 -16.06 -11.01 12.65
N TRP A 257 -16.01 -12.24 12.11
CA TRP A 257 -15.37 -12.46 10.83
C TRP A 257 -16.15 -11.80 9.69
N LYS A 258 -17.48 -11.64 9.82
CA LYS A 258 -18.32 -11.07 8.75
C LYS A 258 -18.01 -9.60 8.50
N LYS A 259 -17.99 -8.76 9.55
CA LYS A 259 -17.67 -7.32 9.40
C LYS A 259 -16.25 -7.13 8.91
N ARG A 260 -15.28 -7.85 9.50
CA ARG A 260 -13.88 -7.81 9.05
C ARG A 260 -13.74 -8.28 7.60
N ALA A 261 -14.48 -9.31 7.19
CA ALA A 261 -14.43 -9.82 5.82
C ALA A 261 -15.01 -8.79 4.86
N ILE A 262 -16.10 -8.12 5.22
CA ILE A 262 -16.71 -7.07 4.39
C ILE A 262 -15.76 -5.88 4.25
N VAL A 263 -15.15 -5.40 5.33
CA VAL A 263 -14.14 -4.33 5.25
C VAL A 263 -12.95 -4.75 4.37
N ALA A 264 -12.52 -6.02 4.45
CA ALA A 264 -11.45 -6.55 3.62
C ALA A 264 -11.85 -6.65 2.15
N ILE A 265 -13.07 -7.11 1.86
CA ILE A 265 -13.68 -7.16 0.51
C ILE A 265 -13.75 -5.77 -0.10
N ILE A 266 -14.24 -4.78 0.65
CA ILE A 266 -14.33 -3.39 0.19
C ILE A 266 -12.93 -2.86 -0.13
N SER A 267 -11.99 -2.98 0.81
CA SER A 267 -10.62 -2.48 0.65
C SER A 267 -9.89 -3.16 -0.51
N GLY A 268 -10.00 -4.49 -0.61
CA GLY A 268 -9.40 -5.28 -1.69
C GLY A 268 -10.03 -4.98 -3.05
N SER A 269 -11.34 -4.78 -3.13
CA SER A 269 -12.00 -4.40 -4.38
C SER A 269 -11.51 -3.06 -4.90
N TYR A 270 -11.28 -2.07 -4.03
CA TYR A 270 -10.69 -0.80 -4.45
C TYR A 270 -9.24 -0.91 -4.88
N PHE A 271 -8.46 -1.79 -4.23
CA PHE A 271 -7.10 -2.08 -4.68
C PHE A 271 -7.09 -2.74 -6.06
N GLY A 272 -8.04 -3.64 -6.35
CA GLY A 272 -8.19 -4.22 -7.68
C GLY A 272 -8.58 -3.21 -8.75
N LEU A 273 -9.51 -2.31 -8.44
CA LEU A 273 -10.10 -1.40 -9.43
C LEU A 273 -9.15 -0.36 -10.02
N ILE A 274 -8.08 -0.01 -9.32
CA ILE A 274 -7.05 0.86 -9.92
C ILE A 274 -6.30 0.18 -11.07
N HIS A 275 -6.39 -1.15 -11.21
CA HIS A 275 -5.75 -1.91 -12.27
C HIS A 275 -6.66 -2.14 -13.49
N VAL A 276 -7.86 -1.57 -13.54
CA VAL A 276 -8.61 -1.52 -14.81
C VAL A 276 -7.75 -0.76 -15.85
N PRO A 277 -7.66 -1.21 -17.11
CA PRO A 277 -8.41 -2.28 -17.76
C PRO A 277 -7.78 -3.68 -17.66
N ALA A 278 -6.64 -3.86 -16.98
CA ALA A 278 -5.96 -5.13 -16.85
C ALA A 278 -6.79 -6.10 -15.98
N TRP A 279 -7.78 -6.77 -16.58
CA TRP A 279 -8.78 -7.57 -15.87
C TRP A 279 -8.19 -8.74 -15.09
N ALA A 280 -7.16 -9.40 -15.63
CA ALA A 280 -6.43 -10.46 -14.93
C ALA A 280 -5.75 -9.90 -13.67
N LEU A 281 -5.01 -8.78 -13.83
CA LEU A 281 -4.34 -8.11 -12.74
C LEU A 281 -5.33 -7.58 -11.69
N LEU A 282 -6.48 -7.04 -12.11
CA LEU A 282 -7.58 -6.67 -11.22
C LEU A 282 -8.05 -7.86 -10.38
N GLY A 283 -8.22 -9.04 -10.98
CA GLY A 283 -8.62 -10.25 -10.27
C GLY A 283 -7.60 -10.63 -9.20
N PHE A 284 -6.32 -10.73 -9.58
CA PHE A 284 -5.22 -11.06 -8.68
C PHE A 284 -5.08 -10.03 -7.54
N THR A 285 -5.04 -8.75 -7.88
CA THR A 285 -4.88 -7.67 -6.91
C THR A 285 -6.12 -7.51 -6.02
N THR A 286 -7.32 -7.81 -6.51
CA THR A 286 -8.52 -7.87 -5.65
C THR A 286 -8.34 -8.96 -4.59
N ILE A 287 -8.05 -10.19 -4.99
CA ILE A 287 -7.88 -11.32 -4.06
C ILE A 287 -6.76 -11.02 -3.05
N LEU A 288 -5.60 -10.57 -3.54
CA LEU A 288 -4.48 -10.19 -2.70
C LEU A 288 -4.87 -9.07 -1.74
N GLY A 289 -5.52 -8.02 -2.24
CA GLY A 289 -5.98 -6.89 -1.45
C GLY A 289 -6.93 -7.27 -0.32
N ILE A 290 -7.82 -8.24 -0.55
CA ILE A 290 -8.70 -8.79 0.49
C ILE A 290 -7.86 -9.45 1.60
N ILE A 291 -6.93 -10.32 1.22
CA ILE A 291 -6.07 -11.05 2.16
C ILE A 291 -5.20 -10.09 2.97
N LEU A 292 -4.53 -9.15 2.30
CA LEU A 292 -3.68 -8.15 2.95
C LEU A 292 -4.48 -7.26 3.89
N SER A 293 -5.64 -6.76 3.45
CA SER A 293 -6.51 -5.93 4.27
C SER A 293 -7.00 -6.67 5.51
N TRP A 294 -7.33 -7.96 5.38
CA TRP A 294 -7.74 -8.79 6.52
C TRP A 294 -6.67 -8.90 7.59
N PHE A 295 -5.42 -9.18 7.19
CA PHE A 295 -4.30 -9.29 8.13
C PHE A 295 -3.92 -7.94 8.73
N PHE A 296 -3.90 -6.88 7.92
CA PHE A 296 -3.57 -5.52 8.34
C PHE A 296 -4.60 -4.89 9.28
N MET A 297 -5.78 -5.51 9.47
CA MET A 297 -6.72 -5.08 10.50
C MET A 297 -6.20 -5.19 11.93
N LYS A 298 -5.24 -6.06 12.21
CA LYS A 298 -4.69 -6.23 13.56
C LYS A 298 -3.38 -5.46 13.71
N ASP A 299 -3.20 -4.71 14.79
CA ASP A 299 -2.02 -3.86 15.01
C ASP A 299 -0.69 -4.64 14.91
N GLN A 300 -0.66 -5.88 15.44
CA GLN A 300 0.51 -6.76 15.38
C GLN A 300 0.99 -7.09 13.96
N ASN A 301 0.14 -6.89 12.95
CA ASN A 301 0.43 -7.16 11.54
C ASN A 301 0.52 -5.89 10.70
N ARG A 302 0.21 -4.71 11.28
CA ARG A 302 0.25 -3.44 10.54
C ARG A 302 1.67 -3.00 10.32
N ASN A 303 2.26 -3.36 9.21
CA ASN A 303 3.62 -2.97 8.87
C ASN A 303 3.72 -2.84 7.35
N LEU A 304 3.92 -1.61 6.87
CA LEU A 304 3.93 -1.32 5.44
C LEU A 304 5.06 -2.04 4.71
N PHE A 305 6.23 -2.15 5.33
CA PHE A 305 7.35 -2.86 4.73
C PHE A 305 7.09 -4.37 4.62
N ALA A 306 6.48 -4.99 5.63
CA ALA A 306 6.10 -6.40 5.54
C ALA A 306 5.06 -6.66 4.44
N LEU A 307 4.09 -5.76 4.26
CA LEU A 307 3.17 -5.82 3.12
C LEU A 307 3.90 -5.60 1.79
N GLY A 308 4.88 -4.69 1.76
CA GLY A 308 5.77 -4.47 0.63
C GLY A 308 6.52 -5.73 0.22
N ILE A 309 6.99 -6.56 1.17
CA ILE A 309 7.62 -7.86 0.86
C ILE A 309 6.64 -8.82 0.17
N ILE A 310 5.40 -8.91 0.65
CA ILE A 310 4.38 -9.77 0.02
C ILE A 310 4.08 -9.27 -1.39
N HIS A 311 3.86 -7.97 -1.53
CA HIS A 311 3.58 -7.33 -2.80
C HIS A 311 4.76 -7.50 -3.77
N GLY A 312 5.99 -7.30 -3.29
CA GLY A 312 7.22 -7.45 -4.04
C GLY A 312 7.36 -8.84 -4.65
N PHE A 313 7.21 -9.85 -3.78
CA PHE A 313 7.40 -11.24 -4.20
C PHE A 313 6.31 -11.68 -5.18
N LEU A 314 5.03 -11.48 -4.82
CA LEU A 314 3.92 -11.91 -5.66
C LEU A 314 3.79 -11.07 -6.93
N GLY A 315 4.08 -9.76 -6.85
CA GLY A 315 4.09 -8.87 -8.01
C GLY A 315 5.15 -9.25 -9.03
N SER A 316 6.36 -9.58 -8.58
CA SER A 316 7.44 -10.04 -9.48
C SER A 316 7.08 -11.38 -10.12
N MET A 317 6.49 -12.32 -9.37
CA MET A 317 6.02 -13.58 -9.96
C MET A 317 4.94 -13.39 -11.02
N VAL A 318 3.98 -12.48 -10.78
CA VAL A 318 2.93 -12.18 -11.76
C VAL A 318 3.50 -11.47 -13.00
N ALA A 319 4.42 -10.53 -12.80
CA ALA A 319 5.06 -9.79 -13.89
C ALA A 319 5.93 -10.70 -14.76
N ASP A 320 6.85 -11.45 -14.13
CA ASP A 320 7.91 -12.16 -14.84
C ASP A 320 7.46 -13.50 -15.39
N ALA A 321 6.50 -14.17 -14.74
CA ALA A 321 6.15 -15.56 -15.06
C ALA A 321 4.75 -15.76 -15.65
N MET A 322 3.89 -14.73 -15.68
CA MET A 322 2.57 -14.83 -16.31
C MET A 322 2.37 -13.91 -17.51
N ASP A 323 3.37 -13.10 -17.87
CA ASP A 323 3.30 -12.08 -18.93
C ASP A 323 2.03 -11.20 -18.81
N ILE A 324 1.61 -10.93 -17.57
CA ILE A 324 0.46 -10.09 -17.29
C ILE A 324 0.94 -8.64 -17.33
N GLU A 325 0.32 -7.85 -18.21
CA GLU A 325 0.59 -6.41 -18.29
C GLU A 325 0.40 -5.74 -16.92
N MET A 326 1.51 -5.24 -16.36
CA MET A 326 1.55 -4.58 -15.04
C MET A 326 1.09 -3.13 -15.11
N SER A 327 -0.05 -2.90 -15.75
CA SER A 327 -0.56 -1.55 -15.97
C SER A 327 -1.59 -1.12 -14.93
N VAL A 328 -1.58 0.19 -14.65
CA VAL A 328 -2.44 0.81 -13.65
C VAL A 328 -3.20 1.95 -14.31
N GLY A 329 -4.53 1.83 -14.29
CA GLY A 329 -5.42 2.89 -14.71
C GLY A 329 -5.41 3.13 -16.23
N PRO A 330 -5.81 4.33 -16.65
CA PRO A 330 -6.14 4.57 -18.04
C PRO A 330 -4.95 4.70 -19.00
N SER A 331 -3.72 4.86 -18.50
CA SER A 331 -2.52 4.94 -19.33
C SER A 331 -2.26 3.70 -20.17
N SER A 332 -2.89 2.57 -19.85
CA SER A 332 -2.78 1.32 -20.63
C SER A 332 -3.93 1.03 -21.55
N VAL A 333 -4.96 1.88 -21.62
CA VAL A 333 -6.09 1.64 -22.53
C VAL A 333 -5.75 2.27 -23.89
N PRO A 334 -5.75 1.50 -25.00
CA PRO A 334 -5.65 2.07 -26.32
C PRO A 334 -6.77 3.10 -26.55
N SER A 335 -6.45 4.25 -27.13
CA SER A 335 -7.39 5.36 -27.39
C SER A 335 -8.63 4.97 -28.22
N GLN A 336 -8.62 3.81 -28.87
CA GLN A 336 -9.73 3.26 -29.62
C GLN A 336 -10.81 2.61 -28.74
N LEU A 337 -10.52 2.32 -27.47
CA LEU A 337 -11.45 1.67 -26.52
C LEU A 337 -12.24 2.68 -25.66
N VAL A 338 -12.34 3.95 -26.08
CA VAL A 338 -13.12 5.00 -25.40
C VAL A 338 -14.57 4.59 -25.05
N PRO A 339 -15.32 3.81 -25.87
CA PRO A 339 -16.66 3.36 -25.47
C PRO A 339 -16.71 2.52 -24.19
N TYR A 340 -15.60 1.84 -23.82
CA TYR A 340 -15.51 1.06 -22.59
C TYR A 340 -15.45 1.94 -21.32
N PHE A 341 -15.13 3.23 -21.46
CA PHE A 341 -15.15 4.20 -20.35
C PHE A 341 -16.50 4.26 -19.65
N TRP A 342 -17.61 4.27 -20.40
CA TRP A 342 -18.95 4.32 -19.80
C TRP A 342 -19.28 3.04 -19.04
N ILE A 343 -18.84 1.88 -19.54
CA ILE A 343 -19.03 0.59 -18.87
C ILE A 343 -18.26 0.57 -17.54
N VAL A 344 -16.99 0.99 -17.56
CA VAL A 344 -16.16 1.12 -16.36
C VAL A 344 -16.77 2.12 -15.38
N GLY A 345 -17.18 3.30 -15.84
CA GLY A 345 -17.81 4.32 -15.02
C GLY A 345 -19.12 3.86 -14.37
N ILE A 346 -19.98 3.16 -15.11
CA ILE A 346 -21.22 2.57 -14.58
C ILE A 346 -20.89 1.49 -13.55
N PHE A 347 -19.95 0.59 -13.86
CA PHE A 347 -19.53 -0.47 -12.94
C PHE A 347 -19.00 0.12 -11.62
N LEU A 348 -18.14 1.14 -11.70
CA LEU A 348 -17.63 1.86 -10.54
C LEU A 348 -18.77 2.50 -9.75
N ALA A 349 -19.68 3.21 -10.39
CA ALA A 349 -20.82 3.85 -9.72
C ALA A 349 -21.71 2.83 -8.99
N LEU A 350 -22.04 1.71 -9.64
CA LEU A 350 -22.82 0.63 -9.05
C LEU A 350 -22.11 0.01 -7.85
N GLN A 351 -20.80 -0.17 -7.92
CA GLN A 351 -20.01 -0.66 -6.80
C GLN A 351 -20.01 0.34 -5.63
N GLN A 352 -19.84 1.64 -5.87
CA GLN A 352 -19.94 2.66 -4.81
C GLN A 352 -21.31 2.63 -4.12
N ILE A 353 -22.39 2.52 -4.90
CA ILE A 353 -23.76 2.38 -4.38
C ILE A 353 -23.89 1.12 -3.54
N GLY A 354 -23.40 -0.02 -4.04
CA GLY A 354 -23.40 -1.29 -3.32
C GLY A 354 -22.66 -1.21 -1.98
N ILE A 355 -21.50 -0.55 -1.94
CA ILE A 355 -20.70 -0.32 -0.73
C ILE A 355 -21.45 0.56 0.27
N MET A 356 -22.05 1.66 -0.19
CA MET A 356 -22.86 2.55 0.67
C MET A 356 -24.09 1.84 1.24
N LEU A 357 -24.80 1.05 0.43
CA LEU A 357 -25.95 0.27 0.87
C LEU A 357 -25.53 -0.80 1.89
N ALA A 358 -24.46 -1.55 1.60
CA ALA A 358 -23.92 -2.57 2.50
C ALA A 358 -23.57 -1.97 3.87
N TRP A 359 -22.86 -0.84 3.89
CA TRP A 359 -22.55 -0.13 5.12
C TRP A 359 -23.82 0.33 5.87
N TYR A 360 -24.76 0.97 5.17
CA TYR A 360 -26.01 1.44 5.77
C TYR A 360 -26.82 0.32 6.42
N PHE A 361 -26.96 -0.83 5.76
CA PHE A 361 -27.73 -1.96 6.31
C PHE A 361 -27.03 -2.67 7.47
N MET A 362 -25.71 -2.62 7.54
CA MET A 362 -24.98 -3.19 8.67
C MET A 362 -25.03 -2.29 9.90
N GLU A 363 -24.82 -0.99 9.72
CA GLU A 363 -24.74 -0.04 10.83
C GLU A 363 -26.11 0.36 11.38
N LYS A 364 -27.21 0.12 10.65
CA LYS A 364 -28.59 0.35 11.14
C LYS A 364 -29.13 -0.79 12.01
N ARG A 365 -28.51 -1.98 11.95
CA ARG A 365 -28.97 -3.17 12.70
C ARG A 365 -28.44 -3.21 14.14
N GLU A 366 -27.68 -2.20 14.53
CA GLU A 366 -27.17 -1.91 15.87
C GLU A 366 -27.77 -0.58 16.34
#